data_AF-K1IG86-F1
#
_entry.id   AF-K1IG86-F1
#
_cell.length_a   1.000
_cell.length_b   1.000
_cell.length_c   1.000
_cell.angle_alpha   90.00
_cell.angle_beta   90.00
_cell.angle_gamma   90.00
#
_symmetry.space_group_name_H-M   'P 1'
#
loop_
_entity.id
_entity.type
_entity.pdbx_description
1 polymer ?
#
loop_
_entity_poly.entity_id
_entity_poly.type
_entity_poly.pdbx_seq_one_letter_code
_entity_poly.pdbx_strand_id
1 'polypeptide(L)' 'MTFNLARLPEGDRQRVQLDKQAAYLVWQCRLGLASRADVAKAITQQPAEYQEYFRDRLNHYREVKGSHEQV' A
#
# COMPACT_ATOMS: atom_id res chain seq x y z
N MET A 1 -16.48 -3.04 -18.26
CA MET A 1 -15.59 -4.23 -18.22
C MET A 1 -15.37 -4.62 -16.77
N THR A 2 -15.94 -5.72 -16.32
CA THR A 2 -15.90 -6.15 -14.91
C THR A 2 -14.60 -6.92 -14.66
N PHE A 3 -13.59 -6.27 -14.06
CA PHE A 3 -12.35 -6.93 -13.64
C PHE A 3 -12.61 -7.75 -12.39
N ASN A 4 -12.87 -9.05 -12.55
CA ASN A 4 -13.09 -9.96 -11.44
C ASN A 4 -11.76 -10.26 -10.73
N LEU A 5 -11.49 -9.49 -9.67
CA LEU A 5 -10.33 -9.65 -8.79
C LEU A 5 -10.22 -11.06 -8.17
N ALA A 6 -11.35 -11.75 -8.04
CA ALA A 6 -11.44 -13.13 -7.54
C ALA A 6 -10.99 -14.20 -8.54
N ARG A 7 -10.83 -13.89 -9.83
CA ARG A 7 -10.31 -14.85 -10.84
C ARG A 7 -8.82 -14.73 -11.07
N LEU A 8 -8.15 -13.75 -10.44
CA LEU A 8 -6.71 -13.62 -10.54
C LEU A 8 -5.99 -14.77 -9.81
N PRO A 9 -4.82 -15.17 -10.31
CA PRO A 9 -3.94 -16.10 -9.61
C PRO A 9 -3.57 -15.55 -8.23
N GLU A 10 -3.26 -16.46 -7.30
CA GLU A 10 -3.06 -16.12 -5.88
C GLU A 10 -1.98 -15.05 -5.68
N GLY A 11 -0.91 -15.07 -6.48
CA GLY A 11 0.14 -14.04 -6.45
C GLY A 11 -0.36 -12.64 -6.79
N ASP A 12 -1.26 -12.50 -7.76
CA ASP A 12 -1.84 -11.20 -8.12
C ASP A 12 -2.84 -10.71 -7.07
N ARG A 13 -3.59 -11.63 -6.44
CA ARG A 13 -4.46 -11.26 -5.31
C ARG A 13 -3.65 -10.70 -4.15
N GLN A 14 -2.52 -11.32 -3.85
CA GLN A 14 -1.60 -10.85 -2.81
C GLN A 14 -1.06 -9.45 -3.14
N ARG A 15 -0.66 -9.21 -4.39
CA ARG A 15 -0.23 -7.88 -4.85
C ARG A 15 -1.32 -6.81 -4.69
N VAL A 16 -2.57 -7.13 -5.02
CA VAL A 16 -3.71 -6.20 -4.84
C VAL A 16 -3.99 -5.96 -3.35
N GLN A 17 -3.84 -6.97 -2.51
CA GLN A 17 -4.05 -6.83 -1.07
C GLN A 17 -2.97 -5.96 -0.43
N LEU A 18 -1.71 -6.18 -0.81
CA LEU A 18 -0.56 -5.34 -0.46
C LEU A 18 -0.77 -3.90 -0.90
N ASP A 19 -1.22 -3.73 -2.14
CA ASP A 19 -1.50 -2.42 -2.69
C ASP A 19 -2.54 -1.64 -1.87
N LYS A 20 -3.63 -2.32 -1.50
CA LYS A 20 -4.67 -1.76 -0.64
C LYS A 20 -4.14 -1.40 0.75
N GLN A 21 -3.30 -2.27 1.34
CA GLN A 21 -2.68 -2.02 2.64
C GLN A 21 -1.74 -0.80 2.59
N ALA A 22 -0.95 -0.67 1.52
CA ALA A 22 -0.07 0.48 1.31
C ALA A 22 -0.87 1.78 1.20
N ALA A 23 -1.93 1.80 0.38
CA ALA A 23 -2.80 2.96 0.26
C ALA A 23 -3.49 3.34 1.59
N TYR A 24 -3.93 2.34 2.36
CA TYR A 24 -4.54 2.55 3.67
C TYR A 24 -3.57 3.12 4.69
N LEU A 25 -2.33 2.60 4.76
CA LEU A 25 -1.29 3.13 5.64
C LEU A 25 -0.92 4.57 5.32
N VAL A 26 -0.80 4.93 4.04
CA VAL A 26 -0.55 6.31 3.63
C VAL A 26 -1.71 7.21 4.05
N TRP A 27 -2.95 6.76 3.89
CA TRP A 27 -4.12 7.50 4.34
C TRP A 27 -4.18 7.67 5.86
N GLN A 28 -3.89 6.62 6.64
CA GLN A 28 -3.80 6.71 8.10
C GLN A 28 -2.69 7.67 8.54
N CYS A 29 -1.54 7.66 7.84
CA CYS A 29 -0.43 8.55 8.12
C CYS A 29 -0.81 10.02 7.88
N ARG A 30 -1.66 10.31 6.88
CA ARG A 30 -2.21 11.65 6.65
C ARG A 30 -3.18 12.10 7.73
N LEU A 31 -4.01 11.19 8.23
CA LEU A 31 -4.94 11.47 9.32
C LEU A 31 -4.26 11.56 10.69
N GLY A 32 -2.94 11.35 10.78
CA GLY A 32 -2.21 11.28 12.04
C GLY A 32 -2.53 10.03 12.86
N LEU A 33 -3.20 9.04 12.27
CA LEU A 33 -3.59 7.78 12.92
C LEU A 33 -2.47 6.73 12.88
N ALA A 34 -1.53 6.86 11.95
CA ALA A 34 -0.38 5.97 11.84
C ALA A 34 0.91 6.78 11.75
N SER A 35 1.95 6.34 12.46
CA SER A 35 3.26 6.97 12.38
C SER A 35 4.15 6.28 11.36
N ARG A 36 5.25 6.95 10.98
CA ARG A 36 6.27 6.38 10.10
C ARG A 36 6.84 5.05 10.64
N ALA A 37 6.84 4.89 11.97
CA ALA A 37 7.22 3.66 12.64
C ALA A 37 6.23 2.50 12.38
N ASP A 38 4.92 2.77 12.37
CA ASP A 38 3.90 1.78 12.03
C ASP A 38 4.02 1.32 10.58
N VAL A 39 4.31 2.26 9.67
CA VAL A 39 4.57 1.94 8.25
C VAL A 39 5.80 1.05 8.12
N ALA A 40 6.90 1.38 8.81
CA ALA A 40 8.11 0.56 8.83
C ALA A 40 7.83 -0.84 9.39
N LYS A 41 7.08 -0.93 10.50
CA LYS A 41 6.69 -2.20 11.11
C LYS A 41 5.82 -3.04 10.17
N ALA A 42 4.88 -2.42 9.46
CA ALA A 42 4.05 -3.10 8.47
C ALA A 42 4.86 -3.64 7.28
N ILE A 43 5.92 -2.93 6.86
CA ILE A 43 6.87 -3.44 5.85
C ILE A 43 7.60 -4.66 6.42
N THR A 44 8.17 -4.59 7.63
CA THR A 44 8.94 -5.70 8.21
C THR A 44 8.08 -6.93 8.51
N GLN A 45 6.79 -6.76 8.74
CA GLN A 45 5.83 -7.86 8.93
C GLN A 45 5.47 -8.59 7.63
N GLN A 46 5.69 -7.98 6.47
CA GLN A 46 5.47 -8.63 5.19
C GLN A 46 6.61 -9.61 4.85
N PRO A 47 6.32 -10.70 4.10
CA PRO A 47 7.35 -11.62 3.64
C PRO A 47 8.39 -10.89 2.80
N ALA A 48 9.67 -11.26 2.91
CA ALA A 48 10.80 -10.59 2.26
C ALA A 48 10.59 -10.35 0.74
N GLU A 49 9.97 -11.31 0.05
CA GLU A 49 9.63 -11.23 -1.38
C GLU A 49 8.70 -10.06 -1.73
N TYR A 50 7.85 -9.64 -0.78
CA TYR A 50 6.88 -8.55 -0.97
C TYR A 50 7.31 -7.24 -0.30
N GLN A 51 8.37 -7.24 0.50
CA GLN A 51 8.83 -6.03 1.21
C GLN A 51 9.26 -4.92 0.24
N GLU A 52 10.02 -5.28 -0.80
CA GLU A 52 10.46 -4.34 -1.82
C GLU A 52 9.28 -3.77 -2.60
N TYR A 53 8.35 -4.64 -3.04
CA TYR A 53 7.13 -4.23 -3.73
C TYR A 53 6.26 -3.32 -2.86
N PHE A 54 6.07 -3.67 -1.59
CA PHE A 54 5.25 -2.89 -0.66
C PHE A 54 5.85 -1.51 -0.38
N ARG A 55 7.18 -1.44 -0.24
CA ARG A 55 7.91 -0.18 -0.07
C ARG A 55 7.80 0.73 -1.30
N ASP A 56 7.89 0.16 -2.50
CA ASP A 56 7.68 0.89 -3.75
C ASP A 56 6.25 1.46 -3.82
N ARG A 57 5.23 0.64 -3.56
CA ARG A 57 3.83 1.09 -3.56
C ARG A 57 3.55 2.14 -2.50
N LEU A 58 4.12 2.04 -1.30
CA LEU A 58 4.02 3.08 -0.27
C LEU A 58 4.61 4.41 -0.74
N ASN A 59 5.72 4.38 -1.49
CA ASN A 59 6.33 5.59 -2.03
C ASN A 59 5.47 6.19 -3.16
N HIS A 60 5.00 5.35 -4.09
CA HIS A 60 4.05 5.74 -5.14
C HIS A 60 2.79 6.36 -4.54
N TYR A 61 2.19 5.77 -3.52
CA TYR A 61 1.00 6.32 -2.88
C TYR A 61 1.28 7.61 -2.10
N ARG A 62 2.46 7.76 -1.51
CA ARG A 62 2.87 9.05 -0.92
C ARG A 62 2.96 10.15 -1.99
N GLU A 63 3.49 9.84 -3.16
CA GLU A 63 3.64 10.80 -4.27
C GLU A 63 2.29 11.15 -4.92
N VAL A 64 1.50 10.13 -5.26
CA VAL A 64 0.17 10.29 -5.88
C VAL A 64 -0.81 11.00 -4.95
N LYS A 65 -0.83 10.63 -3.65
CA LYS A 65 -1.73 11.28 -2.68
C LYS A 65 -1.21 12.65 -2.25
N GLY A 66 0.11 12.83 -2.14
CA GLY A 66 0.75 14.12 -1.84
C GLY A 66 0.45 15.20 -2.88
N SER A 67 0.20 14.81 -4.13
CA SER A 67 -0.15 15.73 -5.22
C SER A 67 -1.62 16.22 -5.16
N HIS A 68 -2.47 15.64 -4.32
CA HIS A 68 -3.90 15.94 -4.25
C HIS A 68 -4.27 16.90 -3.09
N GLU A 69 -3.36 17.84 -2.78
CA GLU A 69 -3.51 18.87 -1.73
C GLU A 69 -3.32 20.29 -2.32
N GLN A 70 -3.77 20.50 -3.56
CA GLN A 70 -4.00 21.83 -4.13
C GLN A 70 -5.46 21.96 -4.59
N VAL A 71 -6.40 22.08 -3.64
CA VAL A 71 -7.66 22.84 -3.77
C VAL A 71 -8.07 23.29 -2.37
#